data_AF-A0A816GRU7-F1
#
_entry.id   AF-A0A816GRU7-F1
#
_cell.length_a   1.000
_cell.length_b   1.000
_cell.length_c   1.000
_cell.angle_alpha   90.00
_cell.angle_beta   90.00
_cell.angle_gamma   90.00
#
_symmetry.space_group_name_H-M   'P 1'
#
loop_
_entity.id
_entity.type
_entity.pdbx_description
1 polymer ?
#
loop_
_entity_poly.entity_id
_entity_poly.type
_entity_poly.pdbx_seq_one_letter_code
_entity_poly.pdbx_strand_id
1 'polypeptide(L)'
;AKKSGVKRVIYASSIHAISGYFQDIQVRPTDPVNPGDLYGVSKCFGEALGCYMGEQEGLSTIAIRIGSYQPYSVLKDESRSATLMNSWLSQPDAVHLFERCIDAPLTVKFAIVHGLSRNTFNRMDINSTCELLGYDPQDNFFEAQESFKPLNITNRLPTFSLHDRQQKSGLRDKSPE
;
A
#
# COMPACT_ATOMS: atom_id res chain seq x y z
N ALA A 1 -10.63 21.39 1.29
CA ALA A 1 -10.83 20.40 2.37
C ALA A 1 -11.00 21.08 3.73
N LYS A 2 -9.94 21.53 4.41
CA LYS A 2 -10.02 22.11 5.76
C LYS A 2 -11.04 23.27 5.89
N LYS A 3 -10.93 24.29 5.03
CA LYS A 3 -11.87 25.44 5.01
C LYS A 3 -13.34 25.05 4.81
N SER A 4 -13.59 23.86 4.26
CA SER A 4 -14.93 23.34 3.98
C SER A 4 -15.42 22.34 5.05
N GLY A 5 -14.69 22.18 6.17
CA GLY A 5 -15.08 21.27 7.26
C GLY A 5 -14.98 19.79 6.93
N VAL A 6 -14.21 19.41 5.89
CA VAL A 6 -13.97 17.99 5.57
C VAL A 6 -13.24 17.33 6.74
N LYS A 7 -13.69 16.14 7.16
CA LYS A 7 -13.13 15.42 8.31
C LYS A 7 -11.86 14.63 7.98
N ARG A 8 -11.77 14.10 6.75
CA ARG A 8 -10.64 13.29 6.29
C ARG A 8 -10.31 13.54 4.83
N VAL A 9 -9.03 13.51 4.50
CA VAL A 9 -8.52 13.43 3.12
C VAL A 9 -7.81 12.09 2.92
N ILE A 10 -8.17 11.38 1.85
CA ILE A 10 -7.43 10.20 1.39
C ILE A 10 -6.61 10.64 0.19
N TYR A 11 -5.29 10.61 0.32
CA TYR A 11 -4.36 11.04 -0.70
C TYR A 11 -3.85 9.85 -1.49
N ALA A 12 -4.06 9.88 -2.81
CA ALA A 12 -3.50 8.91 -3.74
C ALA A 12 -2.00 9.18 -3.94
N SER A 13 -1.17 8.64 -3.05
CA SER A 13 0.27 8.53 -3.25
C SER A 13 0.58 7.37 -4.22
N SER A 14 1.84 6.96 -4.32
CA SER A 14 2.27 5.97 -5.28
C SER A 14 3.45 5.15 -4.78
N ILE A 15 3.58 3.92 -5.26
CA ILE A 15 4.82 3.13 -5.20
C ILE A 15 6.05 3.90 -5.73
N HIS A 16 5.86 4.90 -6.61
CA HIS A 16 6.94 5.77 -7.08
C HIS A 16 7.59 6.61 -5.97
N ALA A 17 6.96 6.76 -4.80
CA ALA A 17 7.61 7.37 -3.63
C ALA A 17 8.82 6.55 -3.13
N ILE A 18 8.91 5.27 -3.51
CA ILE A 18 9.93 4.32 -3.07
C ILE A 18 10.62 3.57 -4.23
N SER A 19 10.37 3.97 -5.48
CA SER A 19 10.85 3.22 -6.66
C SER A 19 12.37 3.22 -6.85
N GLY A 20 13.12 4.08 -6.13
CA GLY A 20 14.58 4.13 -6.14
C GLY A 20 15.25 3.08 -5.25
N TYR A 21 14.50 2.34 -4.42
CA TYR A 21 15.05 1.20 -3.67
C TYR A 21 15.30 0.00 -4.61
N PHE A 22 16.34 -0.79 -4.32
CA PHE A 22 16.61 -2.04 -5.05
C PHE A 22 15.42 -3.02 -5.02
N GLN A 23 15.28 -3.84 -6.05
CA GLN A 23 14.09 -4.69 -6.26
C GLN A 23 13.92 -5.81 -5.21
N ASP A 24 15.00 -6.23 -4.58
CA ASP A 24 15.08 -7.28 -3.56
C ASP A 24 14.77 -6.79 -2.14
N ILE A 25 14.57 -5.49 -1.95
CA ILE A 25 14.18 -4.89 -0.68
C ILE A 25 12.65 -4.84 -0.62
N GLN A 26 12.05 -5.38 0.45
CA GLN A 26 10.65 -5.09 0.75
C GLN A 26 10.56 -3.82 1.60
N VAL A 27 9.85 -2.81 1.11
CA VAL A 27 9.79 -1.49 1.76
C VAL A 27 8.60 -1.40 2.71
N ARG A 28 8.86 -0.89 3.92
CA ARG A 28 7.87 -0.59 4.97
C ARG A 28 7.43 0.88 4.89
N PRO A 29 6.24 1.24 5.39
CA PRO A 29 5.79 2.63 5.33
C PRO A 29 6.68 3.62 6.09
N THR A 30 7.43 3.14 7.08
CA THR A 30 8.36 3.93 7.88
C THR A 30 9.74 4.10 7.27
N ASP A 31 10.06 3.36 6.21
CA ASP A 31 11.33 3.55 5.53
C ASP A 31 11.35 4.94 4.87
N PRO A 32 12.54 5.57 4.75
CA PRO A 32 12.68 6.83 4.05
C PRO A 32 12.06 6.82 2.65
N VAL A 33 11.59 7.97 2.18
CA VAL A 33 11.23 8.10 0.77
C VAL A 33 12.49 7.98 -0.09
N ASN A 34 12.37 7.30 -1.23
CA ASN A 34 13.44 7.17 -2.21
C ASN A 34 12.82 7.10 -3.62
N PRO A 35 12.34 8.23 -4.14
CA PRO A 35 11.66 8.25 -5.43
C PRO A 35 12.67 8.12 -6.59
N GLY A 36 12.35 7.26 -7.56
CA GLY A 36 13.15 7.07 -8.77
C GLY A 36 12.86 8.07 -9.89
N ASP A 37 11.81 8.89 -9.76
CA ASP A 37 11.41 9.89 -10.74
C ASP A 37 10.75 11.13 -10.10
N LEU A 38 10.57 12.21 -10.89
CA LEU A 38 9.96 13.46 -10.41
C LEU A 38 8.47 13.30 -10.05
N TYR A 39 7.79 12.30 -10.63
CA TYR A 39 6.42 11.98 -10.26
C TYR A 39 6.37 11.47 -8.81
N GLY A 40 7.26 10.55 -8.43
CA GLY A 40 7.45 10.07 -7.07
C GLY A 40 7.77 11.21 -6.10
N VAL A 41 8.66 12.13 -6.48
CA VAL A 41 8.96 13.34 -5.69
C VAL A 41 7.69 14.16 -5.41
N SER A 42 6.83 14.35 -6.43
CA SER A 42 5.57 15.08 -6.26
C SER A 42 4.61 14.38 -5.29
N LYS A 43 4.62 13.04 -5.25
CA LYS A 43 3.82 12.26 -4.30
C LYS A 43 4.36 12.38 -2.88
N CYS A 44 5.69 12.34 -2.71
CA CYS A 44 6.33 12.58 -1.41
C CYS A 44 6.01 13.98 -0.85
N PHE A 45 5.94 15.00 -1.71
CA PHE A 45 5.49 16.34 -1.29
C PHE A 45 4.05 16.30 -0.74
N GLY A 46 3.15 15.58 -1.41
CA GLY A 46 1.78 15.38 -0.94
C GLY A 46 1.69 14.61 0.37
N GLU A 47 2.54 13.58 0.57
CA GLU A 47 2.67 12.86 1.85
C GLU A 47 3.10 13.82 2.99
N ALA A 48 4.12 14.64 2.75
CA ALA A 48 4.61 15.61 3.73
C ALA A 48 3.54 16.67 4.07
N LEU A 49 2.81 17.16 3.06
CA LEU A 49 1.69 18.07 3.27
C LEU A 49 0.57 17.41 4.07
N GLY A 50 0.24 16.15 3.78
CA GLY A 50 -0.74 15.37 4.53
C GLY A 50 -0.35 15.20 6.00
N CYS A 51 0.93 14.94 6.27
CA CYS A 51 1.47 14.86 7.62
C CYS A 51 1.30 16.18 8.37
N TYR A 52 1.68 17.30 7.76
CA TYR A 52 1.48 18.63 8.33
C TYR A 52 -0.01 18.89 8.62
N MET A 53 -0.89 18.60 7.66
CA MET A 53 -2.32 18.82 7.81
C MET A 53 -2.95 17.97 8.92
N GLY A 54 -2.51 16.71 9.08
CA GLY A 54 -2.97 15.82 10.13
C GLY A 54 -2.47 16.20 11.52
N GLU A 55 -1.16 16.41 11.65
CA GLU A 55 -0.51 16.62 12.95
C GLU A 55 -0.68 18.05 13.49
N GLN A 56 -0.56 19.05 12.61
CA GLN A 56 -0.55 20.47 13.01
C GLN A 56 -1.92 21.12 12.84
N GLU A 57 -2.65 20.75 11.78
CA GLU A 57 -3.88 21.43 11.40
C GLU A 57 -5.16 20.65 11.76
N GLY A 58 -5.02 19.42 12.28
CA GLY A 58 -6.12 18.57 12.75
C GLY A 58 -6.99 17.94 11.66
N LEU A 59 -6.57 17.99 10.40
CA LEU A 59 -7.27 17.34 9.28
C LEU A 59 -6.74 15.92 9.08
N SER A 60 -7.50 14.91 9.53
CA SER A 60 -7.14 13.49 9.36
C SER A 60 -6.76 13.21 7.91
N THR A 61 -5.56 12.68 7.67
CA THR A 61 -5.06 12.41 6.32
C THR A 61 -4.46 11.02 6.24
N ILE A 62 -4.85 10.24 5.23
CA ILE A 62 -4.27 8.92 4.96
C ILE A 62 -3.69 8.96 3.55
N ALA A 63 -2.39 8.75 3.43
CA ALA A 63 -1.70 8.65 2.14
C ALA A 63 -1.53 7.18 1.75
N ILE A 64 -2.10 6.78 0.62
CA ILE A 64 -2.00 5.42 0.10
C ILE A 64 -0.91 5.39 -0.97
N ARG A 65 0.21 4.70 -0.74
CA ARG A 65 1.15 4.38 -1.82
C ARG A 65 0.55 3.25 -2.65
N ILE A 66 -0.17 3.63 -3.70
CA ILE A 66 -0.85 2.69 -4.59
C ILE A 66 0.22 1.98 -5.44
N GLY A 67 0.15 0.65 -5.49
CA GLY A 67 0.92 -0.15 -6.43
C GLY A 67 0.41 -0.02 -7.88
N SER A 68 0.54 -1.09 -8.63
CA SER A 68 0.02 -1.20 -9.99
C SER A 68 -1.47 -1.56 -9.98
N TYR A 69 -2.34 -0.55 -9.86
CA TYR A 69 -3.78 -0.72 -10.09
C TYR A 69 -4.04 -1.09 -11.55
N GLN A 70 -4.39 -2.35 -11.80
CA GLN A 70 -4.64 -2.87 -13.15
C GLN A 70 -5.81 -3.85 -13.15
N PRO A 71 -6.67 -3.84 -14.19
CA PRO A 71 -7.74 -4.82 -14.31
C PRO A 71 -7.18 -6.20 -14.63
N TYR A 72 -7.95 -7.24 -14.29
CA TYR A 72 -7.62 -8.64 -14.55
C TYR A 72 -7.24 -8.95 -16.00
N SER A 73 -7.80 -8.21 -16.97
CA SER A 73 -7.49 -8.38 -18.39
C SER A 73 -6.01 -8.17 -18.72
N VAL A 74 -5.32 -7.31 -17.97
CA VAL A 74 -3.88 -7.03 -18.16
C VAL A 74 -3.01 -8.19 -17.70
N LEU A 75 -3.51 -9.05 -16.80
CA LEU A 75 -2.77 -10.23 -16.34
C LEU A 75 -2.62 -11.31 -17.43
N LYS A 76 -3.43 -11.23 -18.50
CA LYS A 76 -3.30 -12.11 -19.67
C LYS A 76 -2.12 -11.75 -20.55
N ASP A 77 -1.60 -10.53 -20.44
CA ASP A 77 -0.43 -10.07 -21.16
C ASP A 77 0.82 -10.46 -20.38
N GLU A 78 1.43 -11.58 -20.76
CA GLU A 78 2.61 -12.13 -20.08
C GLU A 78 3.79 -11.15 -20.07
N SER A 79 3.87 -10.22 -21.04
CA SER A 79 4.94 -9.22 -21.12
C SER A 79 4.96 -8.24 -19.94
N ARG A 80 3.84 -8.13 -19.21
CA ARG A 80 3.69 -7.24 -18.06
C ARG A 80 3.87 -7.94 -16.72
N SER A 81 4.07 -9.26 -16.73
CA SER A 81 4.06 -10.07 -15.50
C SER A 81 5.13 -9.67 -14.49
N ALA A 82 6.34 -9.30 -14.96
CA ALA A 82 7.46 -8.98 -14.08
C ALA A 82 7.18 -7.79 -13.15
N THR A 83 6.56 -6.73 -13.67
CA THR A 83 6.22 -5.55 -12.86
C THR A 83 4.99 -5.80 -11.99
N LEU A 84 4.01 -6.55 -12.48
CA LEU A 84 2.74 -6.75 -11.77
C LEU A 84 2.87 -7.75 -10.63
N MET A 85 3.75 -8.76 -10.74
CA MET A 85 3.85 -9.83 -9.74
C MET A 85 4.13 -9.36 -8.31
N ASN A 86 4.83 -8.23 -8.15
CA ASN A 86 5.23 -7.69 -6.86
C ASN A 86 4.49 -6.38 -6.49
N SER A 87 3.65 -5.85 -7.38
CA SER A 87 3.04 -4.53 -7.19
C SER A 87 1.55 -4.48 -7.50
N TRP A 88 0.94 -5.56 -7.99
CA TRP A 88 -0.44 -5.55 -8.45
C TRP A 88 -1.44 -5.21 -7.34
N LEU A 89 -2.42 -4.37 -7.69
CA LEU A 89 -3.60 -4.08 -6.89
C LEU A 89 -4.82 -4.30 -7.77
N SER A 90 -5.67 -5.23 -7.38
CA SER A 90 -6.93 -5.51 -8.06
C SER A 90 -7.97 -4.41 -7.81
N GLN A 91 -9.01 -4.39 -8.64
CA GLN A 91 -10.11 -3.46 -8.43
C GLN A 91 -10.91 -3.72 -7.13
N PRO A 92 -11.33 -4.98 -6.82
CA PRO A 92 -12.01 -5.27 -5.57
C PRO A 92 -11.18 -4.88 -4.33
N ASP A 93 -9.88 -5.21 -4.32
CA ASP A 93 -9.00 -4.90 -3.20
C ASP A 93 -8.76 -3.40 -3.06
N ALA A 94 -8.64 -2.66 -4.16
CA ALA A 94 -8.56 -1.20 -4.12
C ALA A 94 -9.81 -0.58 -3.47
N VAL A 95 -11.01 -1.00 -3.90
CA VAL A 95 -12.27 -0.53 -3.31
C VAL A 95 -12.29 -0.82 -1.82
N HIS A 96 -11.96 -2.06 -1.43
CA HIS A 96 -11.87 -2.45 -0.03
C HIS A 96 -10.93 -1.53 0.77
N LEU A 97 -9.73 -1.26 0.25
CA LEU A 97 -8.77 -0.38 0.90
C LEU A 97 -9.28 1.05 1.08
N PHE A 98 -9.93 1.61 0.05
CA PHE A 98 -10.48 2.96 0.12
C PHE A 98 -11.64 3.03 1.12
N GLU A 99 -12.52 2.02 1.17
CA GLU A 99 -13.57 1.92 2.20
C GLU A 99 -12.97 1.90 3.60
N ARG A 100 -11.94 1.06 3.85
CA ARG A 100 -11.26 1.01 5.14
C ARG A 100 -10.58 2.33 5.52
N CYS A 101 -10.03 3.06 4.55
CA CYS A 101 -9.51 4.41 4.77
C CYS A 101 -10.62 5.41 5.16
N ILE A 102 -11.81 5.31 4.55
CA ILE A 102 -12.96 6.16 4.87
C ILE A 102 -13.43 5.87 6.31
N ASP A 103 -13.55 4.59 6.66
CA ASP A 103 -14.11 4.12 7.93
C ASP A 103 -13.12 4.22 9.11
N ALA A 104 -11.82 4.42 8.85
CA ALA A 104 -10.80 4.42 9.89
C ALA A 104 -11.11 5.44 11.03
N PRO A 105 -10.74 5.16 12.29
CA PRO A 105 -10.97 6.09 13.39
C PRO A 105 -10.37 7.48 13.11
N LEU A 106 -11.10 8.56 13.41
CA LEU A 106 -10.57 9.93 13.24
C LEU A 106 -9.40 10.25 14.18
N THR A 107 -9.09 9.38 15.14
CA THR A 107 -7.86 9.43 15.94
C THR A 107 -6.61 9.19 15.09
N VAL A 108 -6.74 8.61 13.89
CA VAL A 108 -5.65 8.54 12.90
C VAL A 108 -5.46 9.94 12.31
N LYS A 109 -4.50 10.70 12.86
CA LYS A 109 -4.15 12.03 12.38
C LYS A 109 -3.47 11.97 11.00
N PHE A 110 -2.39 11.20 10.91
CA PHE A 110 -1.70 10.94 9.66
C PHE A 110 -1.23 9.48 9.59
N ALA A 111 -1.35 8.86 8.42
CA ALA A 111 -0.76 7.56 8.15
C ALA A 111 -0.34 7.43 6.69
N ILE A 112 0.76 6.72 6.46
CA ILE A 112 1.12 6.17 5.15
C ILE A 112 0.78 4.69 5.16
N VAL A 113 0.02 4.25 4.16
CA VAL A 113 -0.36 2.85 3.98
C VAL A 113 -0.02 2.38 2.57
N HIS A 114 0.14 1.08 2.38
CA HIS A 114 0.53 0.49 1.12
C HIS A 114 -0.66 -0.21 0.47
N GLY A 115 -0.95 0.15 -0.78
CA GLY A 115 -2.07 -0.41 -1.55
C GLY A 115 -1.61 -1.46 -2.54
N LEU A 116 -1.56 -2.72 -2.09
CA LEU A 116 -1.37 -3.90 -2.93
C LEU A 116 -2.42 -4.96 -2.59
N SER A 117 -2.69 -5.84 -3.54
CA SER A 117 -3.38 -7.10 -3.29
C SER A 117 -2.49 -8.06 -2.48
N ARG A 118 -3.01 -9.23 -2.13
CA ARG A 118 -2.33 -10.27 -1.34
C ARG A 118 -1.27 -11.03 -2.18
N ASN A 119 -0.46 -10.32 -2.98
CA ASN A 119 0.51 -10.98 -3.85
C ASN A 119 1.61 -11.67 -3.03
N THR A 120 2.08 -12.80 -3.55
CA THR A 120 3.05 -13.67 -2.86
C THR A 120 4.36 -12.95 -2.55
N PHE A 121 4.79 -12.04 -3.43
CA PHE A 121 6.07 -11.32 -3.35
C PHE A 121 5.86 -9.80 -3.38
N ASN A 122 4.99 -9.26 -2.53
CA ASN A 122 4.75 -7.82 -2.51
C ASN A 122 6.04 -7.01 -2.26
N ARG A 123 6.22 -5.98 -3.07
CA ARG A 123 7.34 -5.03 -3.02
C ARG A 123 7.24 -4.05 -1.86
N MET A 124 6.02 -3.76 -1.43
CA MET A 124 5.75 -2.95 -0.25
C MET A 124 4.99 -3.79 0.78
N ASP A 125 5.45 -3.76 2.03
CA ASP A 125 4.82 -4.48 3.13
C ASP A 125 3.42 -3.92 3.41
N ILE A 126 2.41 -4.78 3.46
CA ILE A 126 1.01 -4.39 3.72
C ILE A 126 0.56 -4.68 5.15
N ASN A 127 1.37 -5.30 6.01
CA ASN A 127 0.98 -5.70 7.37
C ASN A 127 0.45 -4.52 8.19
N SER A 128 1.16 -3.40 8.19
CA SER A 128 0.73 -2.18 8.89
C SER A 128 -0.59 -1.63 8.35
N THR A 129 -0.88 -1.83 7.06
CA THR A 129 -2.14 -1.43 6.43
C THR A 129 -3.27 -2.31 6.93
N CYS A 130 -3.04 -3.62 7.00
CA CYS A 130 -3.99 -4.58 7.56
C CYS A 130 -4.26 -4.31 9.05
N GLU A 131 -3.22 -4.08 9.84
CA GLU A 131 -3.35 -3.80 11.29
C GLU A 131 -4.04 -2.46 11.58
N LEU A 132 -3.67 -1.39 10.87
CA LEU A 132 -4.23 -0.06 11.11
C LEU A 132 -5.67 0.08 10.63
N LEU A 133 -5.98 -0.50 9.46
CA LEU A 133 -7.24 -0.24 8.76
C LEU A 133 -8.19 -1.45 8.76
N GLY A 134 -7.75 -2.63 9.19
CA GLY A 134 -8.51 -3.88 8.99
C GLY A 134 -8.60 -4.26 7.51
N TYR A 135 -7.61 -3.85 6.71
CA TYR A 135 -7.53 -4.22 5.30
C TYR A 135 -7.21 -5.72 5.16
N ASP A 136 -7.99 -6.42 4.34
CA ASP A 136 -7.90 -7.86 4.10
C ASP A 136 -8.06 -8.12 2.59
N PRO A 137 -6.98 -7.96 1.80
CA PRO A 137 -7.03 -8.19 0.37
C PRO A 137 -7.21 -9.68 0.06
N GLN A 138 -8.06 -9.97 -0.92
CA GLN A 138 -8.40 -11.35 -1.29
C GLN A 138 -7.66 -11.82 -2.53
N ASP A 139 -7.24 -10.90 -3.41
CA ASP A 139 -6.68 -11.29 -4.70
C ASP A 139 -5.17 -11.53 -4.61
N ASN A 140 -4.65 -12.44 -5.44
CA ASN A 140 -3.22 -12.71 -5.56
C ASN A 140 -2.84 -12.83 -7.04
N PHE A 141 -1.79 -12.12 -7.45
CA PHE A 141 -1.30 -12.14 -8.84
C PHE A 141 -1.06 -13.56 -9.39
N PHE A 142 -0.41 -14.45 -8.65
CA PHE A 142 -0.05 -15.80 -9.11
C PHE A 142 -1.25 -16.74 -9.20
N GLU A 143 -2.31 -16.47 -8.43
CA GLU A 143 -3.56 -17.20 -8.51
C GLU A 143 -4.45 -16.68 -9.65
N ALA A 144 -4.35 -15.39 -9.95
CA ALA A 144 -5.10 -14.76 -11.03
C ALA A 144 -4.48 -15.01 -12.42
N GLN A 145 -3.14 -15.15 -12.52
CA GLN A 145 -2.42 -15.30 -13.79
C GLN A 145 -2.36 -16.77 -14.24
N GLU A 146 -2.93 -17.08 -15.41
CA GLU A 146 -3.16 -18.46 -15.85
C GLU A 146 -1.88 -19.28 -16.05
N SER A 147 -0.79 -18.67 -16.52
CA SER A 147 0.47 -19.39 -16.76
C SER A 147 1.14 -19.85 -15.47
N PHE A 148 0.92 -19.16 -14.34
CA PHE A 148 1.50 -19.47 -13.03
C PHE A 148 0.63 -20.41 -12.19
N LYS A 149 -0.67 -20.57 -12.49
CA LYS A 149 -1.57 -21.49 -11.76
C LYS A 149 -1.02 -22.92 -11.62
N PRO A 150 -0.48 -23.56 -12.68
CA PRO A 150 0.03 -24.93 -12.58
C PRO A 150 1.24 -25.07 -11.65
N LEU A 151 2.00 -23.99 -11.42
CA LEU A 151 3.18 -24.01 -10.56
C LEU A 151 2.82 -24.04 -9.07
N ASN A 152 1.57 -23.71 -8.72
CA ASN A 152 1.04 -23.73 -7.36
C ASN A 152 1.95 -22.98 -6.36
N ILE A 153 2.39 -21.78 -6.77
CA ILE A 153 3.40 -21.00 -6.05
C ILE A 153 2.94 -20.62 -4.65
N THR A 154 1.68 -20.21 -4.48
CA THR A 154 1.13 -19.77 -3.20
C THR A 154 1.12 -20.85 -2.12
N ASN A 155 0.99 -22.12 -2.51
CA ASN A 155 1.08 -23.25 -1.57
C ASN A 155 2.51 -23.74 -1.33
N ARG A 156 3.44 -23.47 -2.26
CA ARG A 156 4.82 -23.98 -2.19
C ARG A 156 5.80 -23.01 -1.53
N LEU A 157 5.53 -21.71 -1.60
CA LEU A 157 6.42 -20.69 -1.06
C LEU A 157 5.70 -19.87 0.03
N PRO A 158 6.36 -19.60 1.17
CA PRO A 158 5.80 -18.74 2.18
C PRO A 158 5.62 -17.32 1.63
N THR A 159 4.50 -16.69 1.96
CA THR A 159 4.26 -15.29 1.60
C THR A 159 4.96 -14.38 2.60
N PHE A 160 5.96 -13.64 2.14
CA PHE A 160 6.80 -12.79 3.00
C PHE A 160 6.03 -11.62 3.63
N SER A 161 4.87 -11.28 3.08
CA SER A 161 4.12 -10.08 3.51
C SER A 161 3.04 -10.34 4.54
N LEU A 162 2.69 -11.60 4.86
CA LEU A 162 1.55 -11.90 5.75
C LEU A 162 1.81 -13.01 6.77
N HIS A 163 2.80 -13.89 6.54
CA HIS A 163 3.05 -15.00 7.45
C HIS A 163 4.08 -14.70 8.55
N ASP A 164 4.83 -13.61 8.44
CA ASP A 164 5.72 -13.19 9.52
C ASP A 164 4.98 -12.31 10.54
N ARG A 165 4.03 -12.89 11.28
CA ARG A 165 3.37 -12.22 12.41
C ARG A 165 4.33 -11.86 13.55
N GLN A 166 5.62 -12.22 13.45
CA GLN A 166 6.65 -11.81 14.40
C GLN A 166 7.28 -10.46 14.02
N GLN A 167 7.19 -10.04 12.75
CA GLN A 167 7.50 -8.67 12.38
C GLN A 167 6.37 -7.74 12.82
N LYS A 168 6.60 -7.06 13.95
CA LYS A 168 5.77 -5.91 14.32
C LYS A 168 5.80 -4.90 13.17
N SER A 169 4.61 -4.44 12.80
CA SER A 169 4.43 -3.24 12.00
C SER A 169 5.32 -2.10 12.50
N GLY A 170 6.02 -1.43 11.59
CA GLY A 170 6.87 -0.28 11.92
C GLY A 170 6.08 0.95 12.39
N LEU A 171 4.74 0.87 12.50
CA LEU A 171 3.94 1.94 13.09
C LEU A 171 4.54 2.31 14.45
N ARG A 172 4.79 3.60 14.67
CA ARG A 172 5.25 4.10 15.96
C ARG A 172 4.27 3.60 17.03
N ASP A 173 4.78 2.85 18.01
CA ASP A 173 4.02 2.52 19.22
C ASP A 173 3.35 3.80 19.71
N LYS A 174 2.04 3.75 19.93
CA LYS A 174 1.24 4.91 20.31
C LYS A 174 1.95 5.67 21.41
N SER A 175 2.13 6.98 21.21
CA SER A 175 2.61 7.87 22.25
C SER A 175 1.77 7.64 23.51
N PRO A 176 2.38 7.41 24.69
CA PRO A 176 1.61 7.27 25.91
C PRO A 176 0.82 8.56 26.15
N GLU A 177 -0.45 8.38 26.55
CA GLU A 177 -1.42 9.44 26.87
C GLU A 177 -0.89 10.44 27.92
#